data_AF-A0A831M685-F1
#
_entry.id   AF-A0A831M685-F1
#
_cell.length_a   1.000
_cell.length_b   1.000
_cell.length_c   1.000
_cell.angle_alpha   90.00
_cell.angle_beta   90.00
_cell.angle_gamma   90.00
#
_symmetry.space_group_name_H-M   'P 1'
#
loop_
_entity.id
_entity.type
_entity.pdbx_description
1 polymer ?
#
loop_
_entity_poly.entity_id
_entity_poly.type
_entity_poly.pdbx_seq_one_letter_code
_entity_poly.pdbx_strand_id
1 'polypeptide(L)'
;MNLIKRTLTAAILLGAVFVLIQYAPNWAFFLFGLAFLLAALREFYNLMEKKGLAPQKALGAVLAALVLLTFFVPAFPLDAALMASILLAGVYYVAATNSTAKLDRFPGSFASTLVGIFYIAFPLSFLFRVRVEAGPYYLYFLAAIVFLGDTGAFLVGKPLGRHKMTPIASPNKSWEGSAGGFLFAAAGA
;
A
#
# COMPACT_ATOMS: atom_id res chain seq x y z
N MET A 1 21.39 -7.50 -16.96
CA MET A 1 20.79 -8.38 -15.92
C MET A 1 20.16 -9.58 -16.63
N ASN A 2 20.58 -10.81 -16.32
CA ASN A 2 20.20 -12.00 -17.12
C ASN A 2 18.70 -12.29 -17.03
N LEU A 3 18.05 -12.48 -18.19
CA LEU A 3 16.61 -12.74 -18.29
C LEU A 3 16.20 -13.95 -17.43
N ILE A 4 17.03 -15.00 -17.45
CA ILE A 4 16.87 -16.23 -16.67
C ILE A 4 16.83 -15.95 -15.17
N LYS A 5 17.72 -15.07 -14.66
CA LYS A 5 17.72 -14.70 -13.24
C LYS A 5 16.42 -14.00 -12.86
N ARG A 6 15.90 -13.11 -13.71
CA ARG A 6 14.66 -12.37 -13.46
C ARG A 6 13.42 -13.27 -13.48
N THR A 7 13.34 -14.19 -14.43
CA THR A 7 12.22 -15.13 -14.53
C THR A 7 12.21 -16.11 -13.35
N LEU A 8 13.37 -16.61 -12.94
CA LEU A 8 13.49 -17.48 -11.77
C LEU A 8 13.09 -16.76 -10.48
N THR A 9 13.56 -15.53 -10.25
CA THR A 9 13.17 -14.77 -9.06
C THR A 9 11.66 -14.50 -9.03
N ALA A 10 11.06 -14.18 -10.18
CA ALA A 10 9.61 -13.96 -10.26
C ALA A 10 8.83 -15.23 -9.95
N ALA A 11 9.24 -16.37 -10.52
CA ALA A 11 8.58 -17.67 -10.27
C ALA A 11 8.67 -18.08 -8.79
N ILE A 12 9.85 -17.92 -8.17
CA ILE A 12 10.06 -18.25 -6.75
C ILE A 12 9.20 -17.35 -5.85
N LEU A 13 9.18 -16.03 -6.10
CA LEU A 13 8.39 -15.10 -5.30
C LEU A 13 6.89 -15.35 -5.45
N LEU A 14 6.40 -15.58 -6.67
CA LEU A 14 5.00 -15.92 -6.90
C LEU A 14 4.62 -17.24 -6.22
N GLY A 15 5.46 -18.26 -6.30
CA GLY A 15 5.26 -19.53 -5.60
C GLY A 15 5.23 -19.37 -4.08
N ALA A 16 6.15 -18.58 -3.52
CA ALA A 16 6.20 -18.30 -2.08
C ALA A 16 4.94 -17.54 -1.61
N VAL A 17 4.50 -16.53 -2.36
CA VAL A 17 3.28 -15.77 -2.05
C VAL A 17 2.04 -16.68 -2.17
N PHE A 18 1.98 -17.55 -3.18
CA PHE A 18 0.91 -18.53 -3.31
C PHE A 18 0.85 -19.47 -2.10
N VAL A 19 1.98 -20.06 -1.71
CA VAL A 19 2.04 -20.96 -0.53
C VAL A 19 1.62 -20.23 0.74
N LEU A 20 2.07 -18.98 0.91
CA LEU A 20 1.70 -18.16 2.05
C LEU A 20 0.19 -17.88 2.08
N ILE A 21 -0.41 -17.48 0.97
CA ILE A 21 -1.86 -17.18 0.92
C ILE A 21 -2.67 -18.46 1.16
N GLN A 22 -2.31 -19.57 0.49
CA GLN A 22 -3.07 -20.81 0.51
C GLN A 22 -2.98 -21.57 1.83
N TYR A 23 -1.78 -21.70 2.40
CA TYR A 23 -1.50 -22.67 3.46
C TYR A 23 -1.07 -22.06 4.79
N ALA A 24 -0.67 -20.79 4.84
CA ALA A 24 -0.21 -20.21 6.10
C ALA A 24 -1.37 -20.11 7.12
N PRO A 25 -1.13 -20.39 8.41
CA PRO A 25 -2.12 -20.07 9.44
C PRO A 25 -2.30 -18.54 9.55
N ASN A 26 -3.44 -18.10 10.08
CA ASN A 26 -3.80 -16.67 10.14
C ASN A 26 -2.73 -15.81 10.83
N TRP A 27 -2.11 -16.29 11.91
CA TRP A 27 -1.06 -15.56 12.61
C TRP A 27 0.20 -15.39 11.76
N ALA A 28 0.57 -16.37 10.94
CA ALA A 28 1.75 -16.29 10.09
C ALA A 28 1.50 -15.32 8.92
N PHE A 29 0.31 -15.38 8.33
CA PHE A 29 -0.12 -14.42 7.31
C PHE A 29 -0.17 -12.99 7.87
N PHE A 30 -0.65 -12.83 9.11
CA PHE A 30 -0.65 -11.54 9.82
C PHE A 30 0.77 -10.98 10.01
N LEU A 31 1.71 -11.79 10.52
CA LEU A 31 3.10 -11.36 10.72
C LEU A 31 3.79 -11.00 9.42
N PHE A 32 3.54 -11.76 8.34
CA PHE A 32 4.01 -11.40 7.01
C PHE A 32 3.41 -10.07 6.54
N GLY A 33 2.09 -9.91 6.68
CA GLY A 33 1.38 -8.67 6.33
C GLY A 33 1.94 -7.47 7.10
N LEU A 34 2.23 -7.63 8.40
CA LEU A 34 2.85 -6.61 9.24
C LEU A 34 4.25 -6.26 8.75
N ALA A 35 5.10 -7.25 8.45
CA ALA A 35 6.44 -7.01 7.93
C ALA A 35 6.40 -6.28 6.57
N PHE A 36 5.51 -6.70 5.67
CA PHE A 36 5.32 -6.08 4.36
C PHE A 36 4.81 -4.64 4.48
N LEU A 37 3.82 -4.40 5.34
CA LEU A 37 3.25 -3.09 5.65
C LEU A 37 4.31 -2.14 6.23
N LEU A 38 5.11 -2.58 7.19
CA LEU A 38 6.18 -1.77 7.78
C LEU A 38 7.29 -1.46 6.77
N ALA A 39 7.62 -2.40 5.88
CA ALA A 39 8.59 -2.17 4.80
C ALA A 39 8.08 -1.10 3.82
N ALA A 40 6.84 -1.23 3.34
CA ALA A 40 6.21 -0.25 2.44
C ALA A 40 6.10 1.14 3.09
N LEU A 41 5.72 1.19 4.38
CA LEU A 41 5.60 2.42 5.13
C LEU A 41 6.96 3.10 5.32
N ARG A 42 8.01 2.31 5.59
CA ARG A 42 9.39 2.82 5.70
C ARG A 42 9.85 3.46 4.40
N GLU A 43 9.61 2.81 3.26
CA GLU A 43 9.94 3.39 1.95
C GLU A 43 9.20 4.70 1.71
N PHE A 44 7.89 4.74 1.99
CA PHE A 44 7.09 5.94 1.88
C PHE A 44 7.64 7.09 2.75
N TYR A 45 7.94 6.85 4.03
CA TYR A 45 8.49 7.88 4.90
C TYR A 45 9.90 8.34 4.49
N ASN A 46 10.76 7.43 4.00
CA ASN A 46 12.05 7.81 3.44
C ASN A 46 11.90 8.72 2.21
N LEU A 47 10.87 8.52 1.37
CA LEU A 47 10.57 9.40 0.25
C LEU A 47 10.09 10.79 0.70
N MET A 48 9.29 10.85 1.76
CA MET A 48 8.83 12.13 2.33
C MET A 48 9.98 12.91 2.96
N GLU A 49 10.91 12.23 3.64
CA GLU A 49 12.14 12.87 4.16
C GLU A 49 12.99 13.48 3.05
N LYS A 50 13.16 12.79 1.92
CA LYS A 50 13.87 13.32 0.75
C LYS A 50 13.21 14.58 0.17
N LYS A 51 11.92 14.80 0.44
CA LYS A 51 11.18 16.02 0.07
C LYS A 51 11.26 17.13 1.13
N GLY A 52 12.08 16.97 2.18
CA GLY A 52 12.27 17.95 3.24
C GLY A 52 11.23 17.91 4.36
N LEU A 53 10.35 16.90 4.36
CA LEU A 53 9.41 16.66 5.45
C LEU A 53 10.08 15.81 6.55
N ALA A 54 9.47 15.75 7.74
CA ALA A 54 9.97 14.94 8.86
C ALA A 54 8.86 14.04 9.44
N PRO A 55 8.34 13.06 8.67
CA PRO A 55 7.36 12.12 9.20
C PRO A 55 7.95 11.33 10.37
N GLN A 56 7.15 11.11 11.42
CA GLN A 56 7.63 10.35 12.57
C GLN A 56 7.46 8.85 12.34
N LYS A 57 8.52 8.20 11.87
CA LYS A 57 8.53 6.79 11.47
C LYS A 57 8.12 5.83 12.58
N ALA A 58 8.63 6.03 13.80
CA ALA A 58 8.34 5.13 14.92
C ALA A 58 6.85 5.19 15.30
N LEU A 59 6.31 6.40 15.40
CA LEU A 59 4.89 6.60 15.65
C LEU A 59 4.05 6.02 14.51
N GLY A 60 4.40 6.33 13.27
CA GLY A 60 3.72 5.80 12.09
C GLY A 60 3.71 4.28 12.05
N ALA A 61 4.81 3.62 12.40
CA ALA A 61 4.88 2.15 12.47
C ALA A 61 3.95 1.57 13.55
N VAL A 62 3.91 2.18 14.74
CA VAL A 62 3.01 1.76 15.83
C VAL A 62 1.55 1.94 15.42
N LEU A 63 1.19 3.09 14.85
CA LEU A 63 -0.16 3.37 14.38
C LEU A 63 -0.58 2.46 13.21
N ALA A 64 0.34 2.16 12.29
CA ALA A 64 0.09 1.24 11.19
C ALA A 64 -0.13 -0.20 11.67
N ALA A 65 0.65 -0.64 12.66
CA ALA A 65 0.45 -1.93 13.32
C ALA A 65 -0.88 -1.98 14.09
N LEU A 66 -1.27 -0.88 14.75
CA LEU A 66 -2.57 -0.73 15.42
C LEU A 66 -3.73 -0.89 14.44
N VAL A 67 -3.66 -0.25 13.26
CA VAL A 67 -4.68 -0.40 12.21
C VAL A 67 -4.75 -1.84 11.72
N LEU A 68 -3.62 -2.48 11.42
CA LEU A 68 -3.62 -3.88 10.98
C LEU A 68 -4.17 -4.83 12.05
N LEU A 69 -3.87 -4.57 13.34
CA LEU A 69 -4.32 -5.38 14.47
C LEU A 69 -5.85 -5.47 14.57
N THR A 70 -6.59 -4.43 14.16
CA THR A 70 -8.07 -4.43 14.14
C THR A 70 -8.64 -5.57 13.29
N PHE A 71 -7.92 -5.99 12.25
CA PHE A 71 -8.35 -7.06 11.36
C PHE A 71 -7.99 -8.45 11.90
N PHE A 72 -7.10 -8.53 12.90
CA PHE A 72 -6.74 -9.77 13.58
C PHE A 72 -7.52 -9.99 14.88
N VAL A 73 -7.87 -8.90 15.57
CA VAL A 73 -8.57 -8.91 16.86
C VAL A 73 -9.96 -8.29 16.68
N PRO A 74 -11.04 -9.08 16.51
CA PRO A 74 -12.39 -8.56 16.21
C PRO A 74 -12.97 -7.62 17.26
N ALA A 75 -12.50 -7.71 18.51
CA ALA A 75 -12.93 -6.84 19.61
C ALA A 75 -12.43 -5.40 19.48
N PHE A 76 -11.45 -5.14 18.61
CA PHE A 76 -10.84 -3.82 18.45
C PHE A 76 -11.31 -3.16 17.14
N PRO A 77 -12.19 -2.15 17.20
CA PRO A 77 -12.87 -1.66 16.02
C PRO A 77 -11.99 -0.67 15.22
N LEU A 78 -12.15 -0.71 13.89
CA LEU A 78 -11.28 0.01 12.95
C LEU A 78 -11.41 1.53 13.04
N ASP A 79 -12.63 2.02 13.24
CA ASP A 79 -12.93 3.45 13.44
C ASP A 79 -12.21 4.00 14.68
N ALA A 80 -12.21 3.25 15.80
CA ALA A 80 -11.46 3.63 16.99
C ALA A 80 -9.96 3.67 16.74
N ALA A 81 -9.40 2.71 15.99
CA ALA A 81 -7.98 2.69 15.66
C ALA A 81 -7.57 3.87 14.75
N LEU A 82 -8.40 4.23 13.77
CA LEU A 82 -8.17 5.38 12.90
C LEU A 82 -8.29 6.70 13.66
N MET A 83 -9.30 6.83 14.52
CA MET A 83 -9.47 7.99 15.41
C MET A 83 -8.27 8.13 16.35
N ALA A 84 -7.86 7.03 17.01
CA ALA A 84 -6.68 7.01 17.85
C ALA A 84 -5.42 7.40 17.07
N SER A 85 -5.29 6.98 15.82
CA SER A 85 -4.15 7.35 14.96
C SER A 85 -4.08 8.86 14.71
N ILE A 86 -5.23 9.49 14.43
CA ILE A 86 -5.30 10.95 14.26
C ILE A 86 -4.96 11.66 15.56
N LEU A 87 -5.58 11.25 16.68
CA LEU A 87 -5.41 11.91 17.97
C LEU A 87 -3.97 11.76 18.51
N LEU A 88 -3.41 10.54 18.48
CA LEU A 88 -2.05 10.28 18.94
C LEU A 88 -1.00 10.98 18.08
N ALA A 89 -1.19 11.02 16.76
CA ALA A 89 -0.35 11.83 15.88
C ALA A 89 -0.47 13.32 16.20
N GLY A 90 -1.69 13.82 16.42
CA GLY A 90 -1.94 15.22 16.76
C GLY A 90 -1.25 15.62 18.06
N VAL A 91 -1.50 14.85 19.13
CA VAL A 91 -0.88 15.04 20.45
C VAL A 91 0.65 14.99 20.34
N TYR A 92 1.19 14.00 19.64
CA TYR A 92 2.64 13.88 19.45
C TYR A 92 3.23 15.13 18.79
N TYR A 93 2.66 15.57 17.67
CA TYR A 93 3.21 16.68 16.91
C TYR A 93 3.01 18.03 17.62
N VAL A 94 1.90 18.22 18.35
CA VAL A 94 1.72 19.40 19.21
C VAL A 94 2.78 19.43 20.32
N ALA A 95 3.01 18.31 21.01
CA ALA A 95 3.98 18.21 22.09
C ALA A 95 5.44 18.31 21.59
N ALA A 96 5.75 17.78 20.40
CA ALA A 96 7.09 17.74 19.85
C ALA A 96 7.53 19.05 19.15
N THR A 97 6.58 19.94 18.85
CA THR A 97 6.83 21.22 18.16
C THR A 97 7.23 22.29 19.17
N ASN A 98 8.53 22.42 19.39
CA ASN A 98 9.12 23.33 20.38
C ASN A 98 10.06 24.39 19.78
N SER A 99 10.09 24.54 18.45
CA SER A 99 10.89 25.56 17.77
C SER A 99 10.18 26.06 16.51
N THR A 100 10.50 27.28 16.08
CA THR A 100 9.98 27.89 14.84
C THR A 100 10.27 27.04 13.61
N ALA A 101 11.49 26.51 13.51
CA ALA A 101 11.88 25.61 12.42
C ALA A 101 11.05 24.31 12.37
N LYS A 102 10.59 23.80 13.52
CA LYS A 102 9.68 22.63 13.57
C LYS A 102 8.24 23.04 13.26
N LEU A 103 7.82 24.24 13.65
CA LEU A 103 6.49 24.78 13.37
C LEU A 103 6.26 24.91 11.86
N ASP A 104 7.26 25.37 11.10
CA ASP A 104 7.15 25.49 9.64
C ASP A 104 6.96 24.13 8.96
N ARG A 105 7.59 23.09 9.50
CA ARG A 105 7.51 21.71 8.97
C ARG A 105 6.34 20.92 9.53
N PHE A 106 5.68 21.39 10.59
CA PHE A 106 4.66 20.67 11.34
C PHE A 106 3.52 20.20 10.43
N PRO A 107 2.87 21.05 9.60
CA PRO A 107 1.71 20.61 8.82
C PRO A 107 2.07 19.48 7.84
N GLY A 108 3.18 19.62 7.11
CA GLY A 108 3.63 18.61 6.16
C GLY A 108 4.12 17.32 6.82
N SER A 109 4.76 17.40 7.98
CA SER A 109 5.29 16.24 8.72
C SER A 109 4.16 15.43 9.40
N PHE A 110 3.21 16.15 10.00
CA PHE A 110 1.98 15.55 10.53
C PHE A 110 1.16 14.89 9.42
N ALA A 111 0.90 15.63 8.32
CA ALA A 111 0.15 15.12 7.18
C ALA A 111 0.83 13.91 6.55
N SER A 112 2.15 13.95 6.32
CA SER A 112 2.87 12.80 5.75
C SER A 112 2.83 11.58 6.67
N THR A 113 2.92 11.75 8.00
CA THR A 113 2.76 10.64 8.95
C THR A 113 1.38 10.00 8.81
N LEU A 114 0.30 10.80 8.83
CA LEU A 114 -1.08 10.32 8.67
C LEU A 114 -1.36 9.73 7.28
N VAL A 115 -0.86 10.33 6.22
CA VAL A 115 -0.97 9.77 4.86
C VAL A 115 -0.35 8.39 4.81
N GLY A 116 0.78 8.15 5.48
CA GLY A 116 1.33 6.80 5.62
C GLY A 116 0.32 5.80 6.22
N ILE A 117 -0.47 6.22 7.21
CA ILE A 117 -1.50 5.37 7.81
C ILE A 117 -2.66 5.14 6.85
N PHE A 118 -3.25 6.22 6.32
CA PHE A 118 -4.46 6.12 5.50
C PHE A 118 -4.23 5.59 4.09
N TYR A 119 -3.05 5.83 3.53
CA TYR A 119 -2.72 5.46 2.15
C TYR A 119 -1.98 4.12 2.06
N ILE A 120 -1.12 3.79 3.04
CA ILE A 120 -0.37 2.53 3.03
C ILE A 120 -1.02 1.53 4.00
N ALA A 121 -1.14 1.88 5.27
CA ALA A 121 -1.51 0.90 6.28
C ALA A 121 -2.96 0.42 6.14
N PHE A 122 -3.90 1.36 5.98
CA PHE A 122 -5.32 1.07 5.89
C PHE A 122 -5.66 0.16 4.69
N PRO A 123 -5.30 0.48 3.42
CA PRO A 123 -5.62 -0.38 2.29
C PRO A 123 -4.93 -1.75 2.33
N LEU A 124 -3.65 -1.80 2.73
CA LEU A 124 -2.94 -3.07 2.83
C LEU A 124 -3.52 -4.00 3.91
N SER A 125 -4.09 -3.44 4.98
CA SER A 125 -4.73 -4.24 6.03
C SER A 125 -5.98 -4.98 5.54
N PHE A 126 -6.66 -4.48 4.50
CA PHE A 126 -7.77 -5.21 3.88
C PHE A 126 -7.36 -6.52 3.21
N LEU A 127 -6.08 -6.70 2.83
CA LEU A 127 -5.62 -7.99 2.30
C LEU A 127 -5.80 -9.10 3.34
N PHE A 128 -5.59 -8.79 4.63
CA PHE A 128 -5.88 -9.71 5.72
C PHE A 128 -7.36 -10.06 5.80
N ARG A 129 -8.22 -9.03 5.76
CA ARG A 129 -9.68 -9.19 5.79
C ARG A 129 -10.18 -10.07 4.65
N VAL A 130 -9.77 -9.77 3.41
CA VAL A 130 -10.18 -10.52 2.22
C VAL A 130 -9.78 -11.98 2.37
N ARG A 131 -8.55 -12.28 2.81
CA ARG A 131 -8.11 -13.66 2.99
C ARG A 131 -8.93 -14.42 4.04
N VAL A 132 -9.14 -13.80 5.21
CA VAL A 132 -9.72 -14.49 6.37
C VAL A 132 -11.24 -14.59 6.28
N GLU A 133 -11.91 -13.54 5.82
CA GLU A 133 -13.37 -13.51 5.74
C GLU A 133 -13.91 -14.05 4.41
N ALA A 134 -13.33 -13.64 3.27
CA ALA A 134 -13.81 -14.06 1.95
C ALA A 134 -13.09 -15.31 1.44
N GLY A 135 -11.86 -15.54 1.89
CA GLY A 135 -11.05 -16.70 1.51
C GLY A 135 -9.89 -16.36 0.56
N PRO A 136 -8.91 -17.27 0.44
CA PRO A 136 -7.69 -17.03 -0.36
C PRO A 136 -7.97 -16.81 -1.85
N TYR A 137 -9.05 -17.40 -2.38
CA TYR A 137 -9.46 -17.22 -3.78
C TYR A 137 -9.66 -15.75 -4.15
N TYR A 138 -10.29 -14.95 -3.28
CA TYR A 138 -10.55 -13.54 -3.56
C TYR A 138 -9.29 -12.67 -3.56
N LEU A 139 -8.23 -13.09 -2.85
CA LEU A 139 -6.93 -12.45 -2.98
C LEU A 139 -6.27 -12.75 -4.33
N TYR A 140 -6.38 -13.99 -4.83
CA TYR A 140 -5.89 -14.32 -6.17
C TYR A 140 -6.69 -13.60 -7.25
N PHE A 141 -8.00 -13.52 -7.09
CA PHE A 141 -8.88 -12.77 -7.97
C PHE A 141 -8.51 -11.29 -8.00
N LEU A 142 -8.32 -10.65 -6.84
CA LEU A 142 -7.85 -9.27 -6.74
C LEU A 142 -6.50 -9.08 -7.45
N ALA A 143 -5.53 -9.97 -7.20
CA ALA A 143 -4.22 -9.91 -7.84
C ALA A 143 -4.33 -10.08 -9.37
N ALA A 144 -5.17 -11.00 -9.84
CA ALA A 144 -5.41 -11.26 -11.25
C ALA A 144 -6.02 -10.03 -11.94
N ILE A 145 -7.04 -9.40 -11.36
CA ILE A 145 -7.64 -8.16 -11.89
C ILE A 145 -6.61 -7.05 -12.01
N VAL A 146 -5.77 -6.85 -10.97
CA VAL A 146 -4.71 -5.84 -11.00
C VAL A 146 -3.69 -6.14 -12.10
N PHE A 147 -3.23 -7.40 -12.21
CA PHE A 147 -2.23 -7.80 -13.21
C PHE A 147 -2.77 -7.74 -14.63
N LEU A 148 -4.01 -8.16 -14.86
CA LEU A 148 -4.68 -8.05 -16.15
C LEU A 148 -4.92 -6.59 -16.53
N GLY A 149 -5.32 -5.75 -15.56
CA GLY A 149 -5.48 -4.32 -15.77
C GLY A 149 -4.18 -3.64 -16.20
N ASP A 150 -3.08 -3.89 -15.48
CA ASP A 150 -1.77 -3.33 -15.84
C ASP A 150 -1.27 -3.86 -17.19
N THR A 151 -1.50 -5.14 -17.47
CA THR A 151 -1.12 -5.76 -18.75
C THR A 151 -1.93 -5.18 -19.90
N GLY A 152 -3.25 -5.07 -19.77
CA GLY A 152 -4.13 -4.47 -20.77
C GLY A 152 -3.80 -3.01 -21.01
N ALA A 153 -3.52 -2.26 -19.95
CA ALA A 153 -3.11 -0.86 -20.08
C ALA A 153 -1.79 -0.70 -20.82
N PHE A 154 -0.84 -1.60 -20.60
CA PHE A 154 0.41 -1.63 -21.34
C PHE A 154 0.22 -2.03 -22.80
N LEU A 155 -0.53 -3.10 -23.07
CA LEU A 155 -0.74 -3.65 -24.41
C LEU A 155 -1.52 -2.71 -25.33
N VAL A 156 -2.52 -2.00 -24.79
CA VAL A 156 -3.31 -1.02 -25.55
C VAL A 156 -2.61 0.34 -25.55
N GLY A 157 -2.08 0.77 -24.40
CA GLY A 157 -1.48 2.09 -24.25
C GLY A 157 -0.21 2.29 -25.05
N LYS A 158 0.62 1.26 -25.24
CA LYS A 158 1.87 1.37 -26.00
C LYS A 158 1.66 1.63 -27.51
N PRO A 159 0.82 0.89 -28.24
CA PRO A 159 0.57 1.14 -29.66
C PRO A 159 -0.46 2.25 -29.92
N LEU A 160 -1.47 2.42 -29.06
CA LEU A 160 -2.63 3.30 -29.32
C LEU A 160 -2.68 4.56 -28.43
N GLY A 161 -1.75 4.72 -27.49
CA GLY A 161 -1.77 5.83 -26.53
C GLY A 161 -1.43 7.18 -27.14
N ARG A 162 -2.46 7.90 -27.62
CA ARG A 162 -2.33 9.25 -28.17
C ARG A 162 -2.59 10.31 -27.12
N HIS A 163 -3.61 10.14 -26.28
CA HIS A 163 -4.00 11.15 -25.31
C HIS A 163 -3.42 10.86 -23.93
N LYS A 164 -2.46 11.69 -23.50
CA LYS A 164 -1.82 11.55 -22.19
C LYS A 164 -2.80 11.90 -21.07
N MET A 165 -2.85 11.05 -20.05
CA MET A 165 -3.75 11.22 -18.90
C MET A 165 -3.12 12.11 -17.82
N THR A 166 -1.85 11.90 -17.50
CA THR A 166 -1.15 12.62 -16.43
C THR A 166 0.28 13.00 -16.87
N PRO A 167 0.44 13.95 -17.80
CA PRO A 167 1.73 14.23 -18.45
C PRO A 167 2.85 14.66 -17.48
N ILE A 168 2.51 15.34 -16.38
CA ILE A 168 3.49 15.84 -15.39
C ILE A 168 3.91 14.72 -14.43
N ALA A 169 2.97 13.90 -13.96
CA ALA A 169 3.24 12.87 -12.95
C ALA A 169 3.65 11.52 -13.56
N SER A 170 3.16 11.18 -14.75
CA SER A 170 3.42 9.91 -15.43
C SER A 170 3.27 10.06 -16.95
N PRO A 171 4.34 10.47 -17.66
CA PRO A 171 4.28 10.84 -19.08
C PRO A 171 3.89 9.68 -20.02
N ASN A 172 4.03 8.43 -19.55
CA ASN A 172 3.71 7.24 -20.32
C ASN A 172 2.25 6.78 -20.17
N LYS A 173 1.46 7.35 -19.25
CA LYS A 173 0.04 6.97 -19.08
C LYS A 173 -0.86 7.68 -20.09
N SER A 174 -1.70 6.92 -20.78
CA SER A 174 -2.68 7.40 -21.74
C SER A 174 -4.11 6.98 -21.37
N TRP A 175 -5.10 7.74 -21.84
CA TRP A 175 -6.52 7.42 -21.66
C TRP A 175 -6.90 6.12 -22.37
N GLU A 176 -6.36 5.88 -23.56
CA GLU A 176 -6.57 4.65 -24.32
C GLU A 176 -5.99 3.44 -23.58
N GLY A 177 -4.82 3.61 -22.96
CA GLY A 177 -4.24 2.60 -22.08
C GLY A 177 -5.16 2.32 -20.89
N SER A 178 -5.65 3.36 -20.20
CA SER A 178 -6.58 3.18 -19.07
C SER A 178 -7.85 2.42 -19.48
N ALA A 179 -8.43 2.72 -20.64
CA ALA A 179 -9.58 2.00 -21.17
C ALA A 179 -9.24 0.53 -21.48
N GLY A 180 -8.08 0.27 -22.10
CA GLY A 180 -7.59 -1.07 -22.34
C GLY A 180 -7.39 -1.88 -21.05
N GLY A 181 -6.82 -1.27 -20.02
CA GLY A 181 -6.67 -1.90 -18.71
C GLY A 181 -8.02 -2.25 -18.09
N PHE A 182 -8.99 -1.34 -18.14
CA PHE A 182 -10.34 -1.61 -17.65
C PHE A 182 -11.00 -2.79 -18.38
N LEU A 183 -10.91 -2.84 -19.72
CA LEU A 183 -11.51 -3.93 -20.51
C LEU A 183 -10.87 -5.29 -20.22
N PHE A 184 -9.53 -5.35 -20.07
CA PHE A 184 -8.84 -6.60 -19.74
C PHE A 184 -9.15 -7.08 -18.31
N ALA A 185 -9.20 -6.15 -17.36
CA ALA A 185 -9.60 -6.44 -16.00
C ALA A 185 -11.06 -6.96 -15.94
N ALA A 186 -11.97 -6.32 -16.67
CA ALA A 186 -13.37 -6.73 -16.75
C ALA A 186 -13.56 -8.08 -17.45
N ALA A 187 -12.77 -8.38 -18.48
CA ALA A 187 -12.83 -9.66 -19.19
C ALA A 187 -12.28 -10.84 -18.37
N GLY A 188 -11.38 -10.57 -17.42
CA GLY A 188 -10.83 -11.58 -16.52
C GLY A 188 -11.55 -11.72 -15.19
N ALA A 189 -12.56 -10.88 -14.93
CA ALA A 189 -13.41 -10.92 -13.74
C ALA A 189 -14.56 -11.92 -13.93
#